data_AF-A0A200R2L3-F1
#
_entry.id   AF-A0A200R2L3-F1
#
_cell.length_a   1.000
_cell.length_b   1.000
_cell.length_c   1.000
_cell.angle_alpha   90.00
_cell.angle_beta   90.00
_cell.angle_gamma   90.00
#
_symmetry.space_group_name_H-M   'P 1'
#
loop_
_entity.id
_entity.type
_entity.pdbx_description
1 polymer ?
#
loop_
_entity_poly.entity_id
_entity_poly.type
_entity_poly.pdbx_seq_one_letter_code
_entity_poly.pdbx_strand_id
1 'polypeptide(L)'
;MNCQQQFKAHETDLFLISTPKSGTTWLKAMAFATVNRVHYTNFILNHPLLKNNPHELVPFLEIEYIDNSAPDLSGILRPLLFNIGTSVTN
;
A
#
# COMPACT_ATOMS: atom_id res chain seq x y z
N MET A 1 -2.55 17.21 4.79
CA MET A 1 -2.66 18.09 3.61
C MET A 1 -1.50 17.95 2.63
N ASN A 2 -0.28 17.56 3.07
CA ASN A 2 0.88 17.38 2.18
C ASN A 2 0.65 16.35 1.05
N CYS A 3 0.10 15.17 1.37
CA CYS A 3 -0.15 14.11 0.39
C CYS A 3 -0.92 14.58 -0.85
N GLN A 4 -2.03 15.30 -0.68
CA GLN A 4 -2.91 15.70 -1.78
C GLN A 4 -2.22 16.65 -2.77
N GLN A 5 -1.22 17.40 -2.31
CA GLN A 5 -0.51 18.39 -3.12
C GLN A 5 0.76 17.81 -3.78
N GLN A 6 1.36 16.78 -3.17
CA GLN A 6 2.69 16.29 -3.54
C GLN A 6 2.66 14.91 -4.20
N PHE A 7 1.63 14.11 -3.92
CA PHE A 7 1.49 12.79 -4.50
C PHE A 7 1.18 12.89 -6.00
N LYS A 8 1.99 12.22 -6.81
CA LYS A 8 1.79 12.10 -8.26
C LYS A 8 1.39 10.67 -8.58
N ALA A 9 0.11 10.49 -8.89
CA ALA A 9 -0.41 9.19 -9.31
C ALA A 9 0.17 8.79 -10.68
N HIS A 10 0.49 7.50 -10.82
CA HIS A 10 0.77 6.87 -12.11
C HIS A 10 -0.43 6.04 -12.57
N GLU A 11 -0.53 5.79 -13.88
CA GLU A 11 -1.62 4.99 -14.47
C GLU A 11 -1.69 3.56 -13.95
N THR A 12 -0.57 3.04 -13.42
CA THR A 12 -0.47 1.71 -12.84
C THR A 12 -0.72 1.69 -11.33
N ASP A 13 -1.12 2.79 -10.71
CA ASP A 13 -1.27 2.82 -9.25
C ASP A 13 -2.60 2.24 -8.81
N LEU A 14 -2.58 1.50 -7.70
CA LEU A 14 -3.75 0.84 -7.15
C LEU A 14 -4.02 1.34 -5.73
N PHE A 15 -5.14 2.03 -5.56
CA PHE A 15 -5.56 2.52 -4.24
C PHE A 15 -6.54 1.53 -3.59
N LEU A 16 -6.18 1.10 -2.39
CA LEU A 16 -7.05 0.41 -1.47
C LEU A 16 -7.73 1.43 -0.57
N ILE A 17 -9.03 1.64 -0.73
CA ILE A 17 -9.77 2.60 0.08
C ILE A 17 -10.43 1.83 1.23
N SER A 18 -10.18 2.24 2.47
CA SER A 18 -10.80 1.63 3.65
C SER A 18 -11.04 2.65 4.74
N THR A 19 -11.96 2.36 5.65
CA THR A 19 -12.14 3.20 6.83
C THR A 19 -11.01 2.95 7.84
N PRO A 20 -10.51 3.98 8.53
CA PRO A 20 -9.50 3.79 9.57
C PRO A 20 -9.93 2.75 10.61
N LYS A 21 -8.98 1.93 11.09
CA LYS A 21 -9.19 0.92 12.15
C LYS A 21 -10.14 -0.24 11.80
N SER A 22 -10.50 -0.43 10.53
CA SER A 22 -11.34 -1.55 10.06
C SER A 22 -10.62 -2.92 9.96
N GLY A 23 -9.39 -3.04 10.46
CA GLY A 23 -8.61 -4.28 10.39
C GLY A 23 -8.13 -4.60 8.97
N THR A 24 -7.23 -3.77 8.44
CA THR A 24 -6.84 -3.82 7.02
C THR A 24 -5.75 -4.83 6.69
N THR A 25 -5.21 -5.55 7.68
CA THR A 25 -4.08 -6.47 7.51
C THR A 25 -4.37 -7.56 6.48
N TRP A 26 -5.52 -8.24 6.58
CA TRP A 26 -5.91 -9.28 5.63
C TRP A 26 -6.16 -8.73 4.23
N LEU A 27 -6.80 -7.57 4.14
CA LEU A 27 -7.09 -6.93 2.86
C LEU A 27 -5.81 -6.48 2.14
N LYS A 28 -4.86 -5.89 2.88
CA LYS A 28 -3.53 -5.53 2.37
C LYS A 28 -2.76 -6.76 1.90
N ALA A 29 -2.78 -7.84 2.67
CA ALA A 29 -2.10 -9.09 2.31
C ALA A 29 -2.66 -9.70 1.01
N MET A 30 -3.98 -9.83 0.90
CA MET A 30 -4.62 -10.38 -0.30
C MET A 30 -4.37 -9.53 -1.54
N ALA A 31 -4.47 -8.20 -1.40
CA ALA A 31 -4.25 -7.28 -2.51
C ALA A 31 -2.79 -7.35 -2.99
N PHE A 32 -1.82 -7.34 -2.05
CA PHE A 32 -0.41 -7.49 -2.36
C PHE A 32 -0.09 -8.82 -3.08
N ALA A 33 -0.63 -9.94 -2.58
CA ALA A 33 -0.42 -11.26 -3.19
C ALA A 33 -1.00 -11.32 -4.61
N THR A 34 -2.18 -10.73 -4.83
CA THR A 34 -2.86 -10.74 -6.13
C THR A 34 -2.07 -9.97 -7.19
N VAL A 35 -1.57 -8.79 -6.81
CA VAL A 35 -0.75 -7.93 -7.66
C VAL A 35 0.59 -8.60 -7.99
N ASN A 36 1.26 -9.16 -7.00
CA ASN A 36 2.62 -9.68 -7.14
C ASN A 36 2.69 -11.18 -7.47
N ARG A 37 1.56 -11.83 -7.79
CA ARG A 37 1.49 -13.28 -8.03
C ARG A 37 2.45 -13.81 -9.10
N VAL A 38 2.78 -12.98 -10.09
CA VAL A 38 3.72 -13.33 -11.18
C VAL A 38 5.17 -13.12 -10.75
N HIS A 39 5.44 -12.16 -9.86
CA HIS A 39 6.78 -11.90 -9.34
C HIS A 39 7.20 -12.91 -8.27
N TYR A 40 6.23 -13.41 -7.48
CA TYR A 40 6.45 -14.39 -6.41
C TYR A 40 5.74 -15.71 -6.71
N THR A 41 6.17 -16.41 -7.76
CA THR A 41 5.59 -17.68 -8.20
C THR A 41 5.74 -18.81 -7.19
N ASN A 42 6.78 -18.78 -6.35
CA ASN A 42 6.95 -19.72 -5.25
C ASN A 42 6.38 -19.16 -3.96
N PHE A 43 5.06 -19.29 -3.81
CA PHE A 43 4.28 -18.77 -2.69
C PHE A 43 4.70 -19.33 -1.32
N ILE A 44 5.33 -20.51 -1.29
CA ILE A 44 5.60 -21.25 -0.04
C ILE A 44 6.95 -20.87 0.57
N LEU A 45 7.96 -20.54 -0.25
CA LEU A 45 9.32 -20.36 0.26
C LEU A 45 9.78 -18.91 0.30
N ASN A 46 9.35 -18.07 -0.64
CA ASN A 46 9.99 -16.76 -0.85
C ASN A 46 8.99 -15.59 -0.96
N HIS A 47 7.74 -15.78 -0.56
CA HIS A 47 6.76 -14.70 -0.63
C HIS A 47 6.99 -13.66 0.49
N PRO A 48 7.04 -12.34 0.20
CA PRO A 48 7.31 -11.30 1.21
C PRO A 48 6.35 -11.32 2.40
N LEU A 49 5.08 -11.71 2.18
CA LEU A 49 4.09 -11.86 3.25
C LEU A 49 4.47 -12.89 4.34
N LEU A 50 5.45 -13.77 4.08
CA LEU A 50 5.95 -14.72 5.08
C LEU A 50 7.02 -14.10 5.99
N LYS A 51 7.64 -12.99 5.59
CA LYS A 51 8.77 -12.36 6.28
C LYS A 51 8.45 -10.96 6.79
N ASN A 52 7.51 -10.27 6.17
CA ASN A 52 7.18 -8.87 6.43
C ASN A 52 5.72 -8.70 6.83
N ASN A 53 5.45 -7.65 7.61
CA ASN A 53 4.09 -7.28 7.95
C ASN A 53 3.39 -6.68 6.71
N PRO A 54 2.12 -7.04 6.41
CA PRO A 54 1.38 -6.44 5.30
C PRO A 54 1.29 -4.90 5.33
N HIS A 55 1.41 -4.28 6.50
CA HIS A 55 1.47 -2.82 6.64
C HIS A 55 2.80 -2.22 6.15
N GLU A 56 3.89 -2.97 6.14
CA GLU A 56 5.18 -2.58 5.56
C GLU A 56 5.17 -2.73 4.03
N LEU A 57 4.48 -3.75 3.54
CA LEU A 57 4.37 -4.05 2.11
C LEU A 57 3.34 -3.17 1.38
N VAL A 58 2.35 -2.68 2.12
CA VAL A 58 1.27 -1.82 1.62
C VAL A 58 1.13 -0.65 2.61
N PRO A 59 1.90 0.42 2.46
CA PRO A 59 1.86 1.56 3.37
C PRO A 59 0.55 2.34 3.26
N PHE A 60 0.27 3.16 4.28
CA PHE A 60 -0.82 4.13 4.21
C PHE A 60 -0.31 5.39 3.54
N LEU A 61 -0.99 5.81 2.48
CA LEU A 61 -0.54 6.94 1.68
C LEU A 61 -0.41 8.21 2.53
N GLU A 62 -1.39 8.47 3.38
CA GLU A 62 -1.41 9.65 4.24
C GLU A 62 -0.24 9.66 5.23
N ILE A 63 0.18 8.48 5.73
CA ILE A 63 1.27 8.33 6.71
C ILE A 63 2.63 8.62 6.06
N GLU A 64 2.86 8.14 4.84
CA GLU A 64 4.12 8.39 4.10
C GLU A 64 4.40 9.88 3.88
N TYR A 65 3.35 10.71 3.86
CA TYR A 65 3.41 12.14 3.60
C TYR A 65 3.19 13.01 4.86
N ILE A 66 3.19 12.44 6.07
CA ILE A 66 3.08 13.22 7.33
C ILE A 66 4.36 14.04 7.56
N ASP A 67 5.52 13.37 7.54
CA ASP A 67 6.81 14.00 7.86
C ASP A 67 7.69 14.22 6.62
N ASN A 68 7.43 13.51 5.52
CA ASN A 68 8.19 13.60 4.28
C ASN A 68 7.40 14.32 3.19
N SER A 69 8.01 15.37 2.63
CA SER A 69 7.45 16.13 1.51
C SER A 69 7.56 15.38 0.16
N ALA A 70 8.40 14.34 0.10
CA ALA A 70 8.60 13.52 -1.09
C ALA A 70 9.18 12.15 -0.68
N PRO A 71 8.36 11.21 -0.16
CA PRO A 71 8.82 9.86 0.13
C PRO A 71 9.30 9.18 -1.17
N ASP A 72 10.40 8.44 -1.08
CA ASP A 72 10.86 7.61 -2.20
C ASP A 72 9.99 6.35 -2.29
N LEU A 73 9.13 6.31 -3.30
CA LEU A 73 8.20 5.21 -3.55
C LEU A 73 8.75 4.21 -4.58
N SER A 74 10.00 4.37 -5.01
CA SER A 74 10.62 3.55 -6.07
C SER A 74 10.85 2.10 -5.61
N GLY A 75 11.01 1.88 -4.30
CA GLY A 75 11.20 0.55 -3.71
C GLY A 75 9.93 -0.30 -3.63
N ILE A 76 8.75 0.30 -3.86
CA ILE A 76 7.49 -0.43 -3.83
C ILE A 76 7.17 -0.92 -5.24
N LEU A 77 7.03 -2.24 -5.37
CA LEU A 77 6.74 -2.89 -6.66
C LEU A 77 5.46 -2.31 -7.28
N ARG A 78 5.54 -1.90 -8.54
CA ARG A 78 4.38 -1.47 -9.33
C ARG A 78 3.58 -2.70 -9.77
N PRO A 79 2.23 -2.67 -9.75
CA PRO A 79 1.37 -1.56 -9.38
C PRO A 79 1.43 -1.22 -7.88
N LEU A 80 1.63 0.07 -7.59
CA LEU A 80 1.86 0.59 -6.25
C LEU A 80 0.56 0.54 -5.45
N LEU A 81 0.55 -0.22 -4.36
CA LEU A 81 -0.63 -0.44 -3.54
C LEU A 81 -0.59 0.43 -2.29
N PHE A 82 -1.58 1.31 -2.12
CA PHE A 82 -1.71 2.16 -0.95
C PHE A 82 -3.03 1.96 -0.24
N ASN A 83 -3.04 2.12 1.08
CA ASN A 83 -4.30 2.26 1.81
C ASN A 83 -4.62 3.75 2.08
N ILE A 84 -5.85 4.18 1.75
CA ILE A 84 -6.39 5.51 2.06
C ILE A 84 -7.44 5.37 3.15
N GLY A 85 -7.24 6.09 4.27
CA GLY A 85 -8.14 6.10 5.42
C GLY A 85 -9.17 7.22 5.32
N THR A 86 -10.25 7.05 4.56
CA THR A 86 -11.29 8.08 4.52
C THR A 86 -12.20 7.98 5.74
N SER A 87 -12.14 8.95 6.65
CA SER A 87 -13.23 9.17 7.60
C SER A 87 -14.40 9.77 6.84
N VAL A 88 -15.53 9.05 6.76
CA VAL A 88 -16.77 9.63 6.23
C VAL A 88 -17.26 10.64 7.27
N THR A 89 -16.90 11.91 7.09
CA THR A 89 -17.47 13.01 7.84
C THR A 89 -18.83 13.33 7.23
N ASN A 90 -19.90 12.91 7.91
CA ASN A 90 -21.24 13.48 7.72
C ASN A 90 -21.29 14.91 8.25
#